data_AF-A0A3D2MN42-F1
#
_entry.id   AF-A0A3D2MN42-F1
#
_cell.length_a   1.000
_cell.length_b   1.000
_cell.length_c   1.000
_cell.angle_alpha   90.00
_cell.angle_beta   90.00
_cell.angle_gamma   90.00
#
_symmetry.space_group_name_H-M   'P 1'
#
loop_
_entity.id
_entity.type
_entity.pdbx_description
1 polymer ?
#
loop_
_entity_poly.entity_id
_entity_poly.type
_entity_poly.pdbx_seq_one_letter_code
_entity_poly.pdbx_strand_id
1 'polypeptide(L)'
;VYVLGVRVDRLSQRQALESIEQMIAQWRAGDHKQPCRQVVTVNPEFVMVAQHNKDFFTAINAAALVVADGMGVVWATRYIRRPAPERVTGT
;
A
#
# COMPACT_ATOMS: atom_id res chain seq x y z
N VAL A 1 -6.92 -4.86 2.37
CA VAL A 1 -7.15 -6.29 2.01
C VAL A 1 -5.81 -7.01 2.02
N TYR A 2 -5.77 -8.34 2.09
CA TYR A 2 -4.52 -9.09 2.06
C TYR A 2 -4.47 -10.01 0.83
N VAL A 3 -3.37 -9.95 0.08
CA VAL A 3 -3.04 -10.86 -1.02
C VAL A 3 -1.86 -11.69 -0.56
N LEU A 4 -2.06 -13.00 -0.34
CA LEU A 4 -1.04 -13.89 0.23
C LEU A 4 -0.38 -13.32 1.50
N GLY A 5 -1.20 -12.74 2.39
CA GLY A 5 -0.75 -12.10 3.63
C GLY A 5 -0.15 -10.70 3.49
N VAL A 6 0.09 -10.20 2.27
CA VAL A 6 0.59 -8.84 2.03
C VAL A 6 -0.56 -7.84 1.95
N ARG A 7 -0.49 -6.77 2.74
CA ARG A 7 -1.51 -5.72 2.79
C ARG A 7 -1.58 -4.98 1.47
N VAL A 8 -2.80 -4.68 1.04
CA VAL A 8 -3.13 -3.85 -0.11
C VAL A 8 -4.29 -2.95 0.31
N ASP A 9 -4.10 -1.65 0.28
CA ASP A 9 -5.14 -0.68 0.60
C ASP A 9 -6.05 -0.50 -0.62
N ARG A 10 -7.37 -0.60 -0.40
CA ARG A 10 -8.37 -0.61 -1.47
C ARG A 10 -8.78 0.81 -1.86
N LEU A 11 -7.80 1.59 -2.28
CA LEU A 11 -7.95 3.01 -2.60
C LEU A 11 -7.81 3.24 -4.10
N SER A 12 -8.54 4.22 -4.62
CA SER A 12 -8.22 4.81 -5.92
C SER A 12 -6.98 5.69 -5.82
N GLN A 13 -6.40 6.07 -6.95
CA GLN A 13 -5.31 7.04 -7.04
C GLN A 13 -5.70 8.37 -6.39
N ARG A 14 -6.93 8.85 -6.63
CA ARG A 14 -7.44 10.05 -5.96
C ARG A 14 -7.43 9.90 -4.43
N GLN A 15 -7.95 8.79 -3.91
CA GLN A 15 -7.99 8.55 -2.47
C GLN A 15 -6.59 8.34 -1.86
N ALA A 16 -5.66 7.74 -2.61
CA ALA A 16 -4.27 7.61 -2.20
C ALA A 16 -3.60 8.99 -2.08
N LEU A 17 -3.80 9.87 -3.06
CA LEU A 17 -3.31 11.25 -3.02
C LEU A 17 -3.91 12.03 -1.85
N GLU A 18 -5.23 11.96 -1.65
CA GLU A 18 -5.90 12.58 -0.51
C GLU A 18 -5.33 12.09 0.83
N SER A 19 -5.04 10.78 0.94
CA SER A 19 -4.42 10.21 2.14
C SER A 19 -3.01 10.78 2.36
N ILE A 20 -2.22 10.94 1.30
CA ILE A 20 -0.88 11.53 1.36
C ILE A 20 -0.94 13.01 1.76
N GLU A 21 -1.85 13.78 1.17
CA GLU A 21 -2.08 15.18 1.54
C GLU A 21 -2.45 15.33 3.02
N GLN A 22 -3.33 14.47 3.52
CA GLN A 22 -3.69 14.43 4.94
C GLN A 22 -2.50 14.08 5.83
N MET A 23 -1.68 13.10 5.45
CA MET A 23 -0.45 12.76 6.19
C MET A 23 0.51 13.95 6.26
N ILE A 24 0.68 14.69 5.16
CA ILE A 24 1.53 15.88 5.12
C ILE A 24 0.94 16.99 6.01
N ALA A 25 -0.35 17.25 5.92
CA ALA A 25 -1.03 18.26 6.73
C ALA A 25 -0.93 17.97 8.23
N GLN A 26 -1.15 16.72 8.63
CA GLN A 26 -1.00 16.26 10.02
C GLN A 26 0.43 16.41 10.53
N TRP A 27 1.42 16.13 9.69
CA TRP A 27 2.81 16.31 10.06
C TRP A 27 3.15 17.79 10.27
N ARG A 28 2.72 18.67 9.36
CA ARG A 28 2.94 20.13 9.44
C ARG A 28 2.25 20.80 10.63
N ALA A 29 1.09 20.29 11.04
CA ALA A 29 0.34 20.81 12.18
C ALA A 29 0.81 20.25 13.53
N GLY A 30 1.62 19.19 13.52
CA GLY A 30 2.10 18.51 14.73
C GLY A 30 3.43 19.07 15.26
N ASP A 31 3.96 18.44 16.31
CA ASP A 31 5.27 18.76 16.89
C ASP A 31 6.46 18.12 16.14
N HIS A 32 6.20 17.62 14.93
CA HIS A 32 7.15 16.93 14.05
C HIS A 32 7.80 15.66 14.65
N LYS A 33 7.27 15.10 15.75
CA LYS A 33 7.79 13.85 16.35
C LYS A 33 7.19 12.57 15.76
N GLN A 34 6.25 12.69 14.84
CA GLN A 34 5.62 11.53 14.21
C GLN A 34 6.67 10.76 13.40
N PRO A 35 6.65 9.41 13.42
CA PRO A 35 7.57 8.60 12.66
C PRO A 35 7.35 8.76 11.15
N CYS A 36 8.37 8.40 10.36
CA CYS A 36 8.28 8.40 8.90
C CYS A 36 7.07 7.58 8.41
N ARG A 37 6.29 8.15 7.51
CA ARG A 37 5.12 7.52 6.89
C ARG A 37 5.52 6.91 5.55
N GLN A 38 5.90 5.64 5.56
CA GLN A 38 6.29 4.93 4.33
C GLN A 38 5.05 4.67 3.44
N VAL A 39 5.20 4.93 2.14
CA VAL A 39 4.26 4.53 1.10
C VAL A 39 4.90 3.42 0.27
N VAL A 40 4.16 2.33 0.02
CA VAL A 40 4.62 1.18 -0.77
C VAL A 40 3.69 0.99 -1.95
N THR A 41 4.27 0.91 -3.15
CA THR A 41 3.60 0.58 -4.41
C THR A 41 3.75 -0.91 -4.67
N VAL A 42 2.85 -1.72 -4.11
CA VAL A 42 3.01 -3.18 -4.14
C VAL A 42 2.65 -3.74 -5.51
N ASN A 43 3.62 -4.40 -6.13
CA ASN A 43 3.48 -5.15 -7.37
C ASN A 43 3.51 -6.67 -7.11
N PRO A 44 3.18 -7.52 -8.11
CA PRO A 44 3.21 -8.96 -7.93
C PRO A 44 4.57 -9.49 -7.47
N GLU A 45 5.66 -8.91 -7.95
CA GLU A 45 7.03 -9.29 -7.59
C GLU A 45 7.28 -9.09 -6.08
N PHE A 46 6.81 -7.98 -5.50
CA PHE A 46 6.92 -7.72 -4.06
C PHE A 46 6.12 -8.74 -3.26
N VAL A 47 4.92 -9.09 -3.72
CA VAL A 47 4.10 -10.12 -3.06
C VAL A 47 4.85 -11.45 -2.99
N MET A 48 5.51 -11.84 -4.09
CA MET A 48 6.28 -13.09 -4.18
C MET A 48 7.56 -13.06 -3.34
N VAL A 49 8.29 -11.94 -3.34
CA VAL A 49 9.48 -11.75 -2.49
C VAL A 49 9.11 -11.82 -1.01
N ALA A 50 7.99 -11.20 -0.61
CA ALA A 50 7.52 -11.20 0.77
C ALA A 50 7.19 -12.61 1.31
N GLN A 51 6.89 -13.59 0.44
CA GLN A 51 6.70 -14.98 0.89
C GLN A 51 7.99 -15.63 1.40
N HIS A 52 9.15 -15.15 0.95
CA HIS A 52 10.46 -15.73 1.25
C HIS A 52 11.33 -14.83 2.13
N ASN A 53 10.89 -13.58 2.38
CA ASN A 53 11.61 -12.60 3.18
C ASN A 53 10.69 -12.01 4.25
N LYS A 54 10.85 -12.49 5.49
CA LYS A 54 10.04 -12.08 6.65
C LYS A 54 10.19 -10.61 7.01
N ASP A 55 11.40 -10.07 6.88
CA ASP A 55 11.67 -8.66 7.19
C ASP A 55 10.98 -7.76 6.17
N PHE A 56 11.05 -8.11 4.88
CA PHE A 56 10.37 -7.40 3.81
C PHE A 56 8.84 -7.48 3.95
N PHE A 57 8.31 -8.67 4.25
CA PHE A 57 6.88 -8.86 4.55
C PHE A 57 6.42 -7.95 5.70
N THR A 58 7.20 -7.90 6.77
CA THR A 58 6.90 -7.09 7.96
C THR A 58 6.95 -5.61 7.62
N ALA A 59 7.97 -5.17 6.87
CA ALA A 59 8.11 -3.79 6.43
C ALA A 59 6.94 -3.33 5.56
N ILE A 60 6.54 -4.11 4.54
CA ILE A 60 5.38 -3.77 3.70
C ILE A 60 4.11 -3.62 4.55
N ASN A 61 3.85 -4.59 5.43
CA ASN A 61 2.62 -4.60 6.22
C ASN A 61 2.56 -3.48 7.27
N ALA A 62 3.72 -2.96 7.70
CA ALA A 62 3.83 -1.83 8.62
C ALA A 62 3.75 -0.45 7.93
N ALA A 63 3.81 -0.39 6.60
CA ALA A 63 3.77 0.87 5.87
C ALA A 63 2.49 1.67 6.15
N ALA A 64 2.57 3.00 6.05
CA ALA A 64 1.41 3.87 6.27
C ALA A 64 0.35 3.70 5.17
N LEU A 65 0.80 3.44 3.94
CA LEU A 65 -0.06 3.26 2.79
C LEU A 65 0.57 2.21 1.85
N VAL A 66 -0.22 1.23 1.41
CA VAL A 66 0.19 0.18 0.47
C VAL A 66 -0.75 0.17 -0.74
N VAL A 67 -0.36 0.80 -1.83
CA VAL A 67 -1.20 0.92 -3.04
C VAL A 67 -0.93 -0.22 -4.01
N ALA A 68 -1.96 -0.63 -4.76
CA ALA A 68 -1.85 -1.70 -5.75
C ALA A 68 -1.18 -1.20 -7.05
N ASP A 69 0.13 -1.39 -7.16
CA ASP A 69 0.92 -1.05 -8.36
C ASP A 69 1.17 -2.29 -9.23
N GLY A 70 0.16 -2.66 -10.00
CA GLY A 70 0.27 -3.73 -10.97
C GLY A 70 -1.04 -4.47 -11.14
N MET A 71 -1.31 -4.89 -12.37
CA MET A 71 -2.58 -5.57 -12.68
C MET A 71 -2.71 -6.90 -11.94
N GLY A 72 -1.62 -7.64 -11.73
CA GLY A 72 -1.68 -8.91 -10.99
C GLY A 72 -2.23 -8.74 -9.57
N VAL A 73 -1.85 -7.68 -8.87
CA VAL A 73 -2.36 -7.36 -7.52
C VAL A 73 -3.84 -7.01 -7.59
N VAL A 74 -4.24 -6.13 -8.52
CA VAL A 74 -5.66 -5.77 -8.73
C VAL A 74 -6.50 -7.01 -9.00
N TRP A 75 -6.05 -7.90 -9.88
CA TRP A 75 -6.72 -9.16 -10.19
C TRP A 75 -6.83 -10.07 -8.95
N ALA A 76 -5.76 -10.21 -8.17
CA ALA A 76 -5.78 -10.99 -6.95
C ALA A 76 -6.82 -10.46 -5.94
N THR A 77 -6.95 -9.14 -5.80
CA THR A 77 -7.97 -8.54 -4.93
C THR A 77 -9.40 -8.82 -5.40
N ARG A 78 -9.63 -8.89 -6.72
CA ARG A 78 -10.93 -9.28 -7.31
C ARG A 78 -11.22 -10.75 -7.06
N TYR A 79 -10.22 -11.61 -7.24
CA TYR A 79 -10.33 -13.05 -7.02
C TYR A 79 -10.78 -13.38 -5.58
N ILE A 80 -10.23 -12.69 -4.58
CA ILE A 80 -10.63 -12.82 -3.16
C ILE A 80 -11.89 -12.03 -2.79
N ARG A 81 -12.67 -11.57 -3.78
CA ARG A 81 -13.94 -10.82 -3.63
C ARG A 81 -13.84 -9.54 -2.80
N ARG A 82 -12.67 -8.90 -2.79
CA ARG A 82 -12.43 -7.64 -2.09
C ARG A 82 -11.65 -6.68 -3.01
N PRO A 83 -12.27 -6.23 -4.12
CA PRO A 83 -11.56 -5.58 -5.21
C PRO A 83 -10.93 -4.25 -4.79
N ALA A 84 -9.67 -4.05 -5.13
CA ALA A 84 -9.11 -2.72 -5.31
C ALA A 84 -9.81 -2.05 -6.50
N PRO A 85 -10.15 -0.76 -6.40
CA PRO A 85 -10.93 -0.07 -7.42
C PRO A 85 -10.17 0.01 -8.76
N GLU A 86 -8.86 0.28 -8.70
CA GLU A 86 -8.01 0.43 -9.87
C GLU A 86 -6.55 0.08 -9.57
N ARG A 87 -5.72 0.09 -10.62
CA ARG A 87 -4.26 0.07 -10.49
C ARG A 87 -3.80 1.49 -10.19
N VAL A 88 -2.97 1.66 -9.17
CA VAL A 88 -2.32 2.92 -8.81
C VAL A 88 -0.83 2.79 -9.11
N THR A 89 -0.37 3.41 -10.19
CA THR A 89 1.02 3.30 -10.65
C THR A 89 1.95 4.17 -9.80
N GLY A 90 3.14 3.66 -9.47
CA GLY A 90 4.15 4.38 -8.69
C GLY A 90 5.08 5.33 -9.48
N THR A 91 4.87 5.53 -10.77
CA THR A 91 5.70 6.36 -11.68
C THR A 91 5.18 7.78 -11.82
#